data_AF-A0A6J0TPF2-F1
#
_entry.id   AF-A0A6J0TPF2-F1
#
_cell.length_a   1.000
_cell.length_b   1.000
_cell.length_c   1.000
_cell.angle_alpha   90.00
_cell.angle_beta   90.00
_cell.angle_gamma   90.00
#
_symmetry.space_group_name_H-M   'P 1'
#
loop_
_entity.id
_entity.type
_entity.pdbx_description
1 polymer ?
#
loop_
_entity_poly.entity_id
_entity_poly.type
_entity_poly.pdbx_seq_one_letter_code
_entity_poly.pdbx_strand_id
1 'polypeptide(L)'
;MAELSPEEIQLRANQVTDESLESTRRILGMAIESQDAGIKTITMLDEQGEQLDRIEEGMDQINKDMREAEKNLTELNKCCGLCVCPCNRMKNFETSKAYKTTWGDGVENSADHVVSKQPGRVLDYQQQTAGGSTGGYITRITNDAREDEMDENLAQVGNILGNLKNMALDMGNEIDSQNKQIDRINEKAETNKDRIEHANVKAKKLIEN
;
A
#
# COMPACT_ATOMS: atom_id res chain seq x y z
N MET A 1 1.09 -13.56 -59.33
CA MET A 1 0.91 -14.05 -57.95
C MET A 1 0.53 -15.51 -58.09
N ALA A 2 1.30 -16.43 -57.52
CA ALA A 2 0.93 -17.84 -57.56
C ALA A 2 -0.35 -18.01 -56.73
N GLU A 3 -1.43 -18.51 -57.34
CA GLU A 3 -2.64 -18.88 -56.62
C GLU A 3 -2.31 -20.07 -55.73
N LEU A 4 -2.43 -19.84 -54.42
CA LEU A 4 -2.27 -20.84 -53.38
C LEU A 4 -3.32 -21.94 -53.59
N SER A 5 -2.93 -23.22 -53.57
CA SER A 5 -3.90 -24.29 -53.75
C SER A 5 -4.87 -24.34 -52.55
N PRO A 6 -6.13 -24.78 -52.73
CA PRO A 6 -7.08 -24.93 -51.62
C PRO A 6 -6.54 -25.80 -50.47
N GLU A 7 -5.74 -26.83 -50.80
CA GLU A 7 -5.11 -27.71 -49.80
C GLU A 7 -4.04 -26.99 -48.98
N GLU A 8 -3.23 -26.15 -49.63
CA GLU A 8 -2.19 -25.37 -48.97
C GLU A 8 -2.80 -24.27 -48.06
N ILE A 9 -3.95 -23.69 -48.46
CA ILE A 9 -4.70 -22.75 -47.62
C ILE A 9 -5.24 -23.47 -46.37
N GLN A 10 -5.81 -24.67 -46.53
CA GLN A 10 -6.35 -25.47 -45.43
C GLN A 10 -5.23 -25.88 -44.45
N LEU A 11 -4.07 -26.30 -44.96
CA LEU A 11 -2.92 -26.66 -44.15
C LEU A 11 -2.43 -25.48 -43.31
N ARG A 12 -2.32 -24.30 -43.94
CA ARG A 12 -1.90 -23.07 -43.25
C ARG A 12 -2.91 -22.63 -42.19
N ALA A 13 -4.20 -22.74 -42.47
CA ALA A 13 -5.25 -22.42 -41.50
C ALA A 13 -5.13 -23.32 -40.24
N ASN A 14 -4.97 -24.63 -40.43
CA ASN A 14 -4.76 -25.56 -39.32
C ASN A 14 -3.50 -25.23 -38.50
N GLN A 15 -2.40 -24.91 -39.18
CA GLN A 15 -1.16 -24.52 -38.49
C GLN A 15 -1.36 -23.27 -37.62
N VAL A 16 -2.02 -22.25 -38.14
CA VAL A 16 -2.31 -21.02 -37.38
C VAL A 16 -3.24 -21.30 -36.19
N THR A 17 -4.22 -22.17 -36.35
CA THR A 17 -5.11 -22.59 -35.24
C THR A 17 -4.33 -23.29 -34.14
N ASP A 18 -3.43 -24.21 -34.47
CA ASP A 18 -2.60 -24.92 -33.49
C ASP A 18 -1.63 -23.97 -32.76
N GLU A 19 -0.96 -23.08 -33.49
CA GLU A 19 -0.09 -22.05 -32.92
C GLU A 19 -0.86 -21.09 -31.98
N SER A 20 -2.08 -20.71 -32.36
CA SER A 20 -2.95 -19.86 -31.55
C SER A 20 -3.40 -20.57 -30.27
N LEU A 21 -3.77 -21.85 -30.35
CA LEU A 21 -4.13 -22.65 -29.20
C LEU A 21 -2.96 -22.73 -28.20
N GLU A 22 -1.76 -23.03 -28.69
CA GLU A 22 -0.57 -23.08 -27.84
C GLU A 22 -0.29 -21.72 -27.17
N SER A 23 -0.54 -20.62 -27.90
CA SER A 23 -0.45 -19.28 -27.33
C SER A 23 -1.45 -19.08 -26.18
N THR A 24 -2.70 -19.54 -26.32
CA THR A 24 -3.68 -19.42 -25.22
C THR A 24 -3.30 -20.22 -23.99
N ARG A 25 -2.70 -21.41 -24.17
CA ARG A 25 -2.15 -22.20 -23.05
C ARG A 25 -1.02 -21.46 -22.34
N ARG A 26 -0.10 -20.83 -23.09
CA ARG A 26 0.97 -20.01 -22.50
C ARG A 26 0.41 -18.81 -21.74
N ILE A 27 -0.56 -18.11 -22.31
CA ILE A 27 -1.20 -16.96 -21.65
C ILE A 27 -1.88 -17.40 -20.35
N LEU A 28 -2.60 -18.51 -20.37
CA LEU A 28 -3.22 -19.07 -19.16
C LEU A 28 -2.18 -19.38 -18.07
N GLY A 29 -1.08 -20.04 -18.44
CA GLY A 29 0.03 -20.30 -17.51
C GLY A 29 0.59 -19.01 -16.89
N MET A 30 0.89 -18.01 -17.71
CA MET A 30 1.38 -16.71 -17.24
C MET A 30 0.37 -15.98 -16.35
N ALA A 31 -0.93 -16.06 -16.68
CA ALA A 31 -1.99 -15.43 -15.90
C ALA A 31 -2.09 -16.05 -14.49
N ILE A 32 -2.03 -17.38 -14.39
CA ILE A 32 -2.03 -18.11 -13.12
C ILE A 32 -0.79 -17.74 -12.29
N GLU A 33 0.39 -17.74 -12.91
CA GLU A 33 1.64 -17.37 -12.23
C GLU A 33 1.59 -15.91 -11.73
N SER A 34 1.07 -15.00 -12.54
CA SER A 34 0.87 -13.60 -12.15
C SER A 34 -0.10 -13.45 -10.98
N GLN A 35 -1.15 -14.28 -10.94
CA GLN A 35 -2.11 -14.28 -9.84
C GLN A 35 -1.46 -14.72 -8.53
N ASP A 36 -0.66 -15.80 -8.55
CA ASP A 36 0.07 -16.28 -7.37
C ASP A 36 1.08 -15.23 -6.86
N ALA A 37 1.83 -14.61 -7.76
CA ALA A 37 2.73 -13.50 -7.42
C ALA A 37 1.97 -12.30 -6.83
N GLY A 38 0.79 -11.97 -7.39
CA GLY A 38 -0.09 -10.92 -6.87
C GLY A 38 -0.58 -11.21 -5.46
N ILE A 39 -1.03 -12.43 -5.17
CA ILE A 39 -1.47 -12.85 -3.83
C ILE A 39 -0.33 -12.70 -2.82
N LYS A 40 0.87 -13.21 -3.15
CA LYS A 40 2.06 -13.04 -2.29
C LYS A 40 2.37 -11.58 -2.02
N THR A 41 2.21 -10.71 -3.02
CA THR A 41 2.46 -9.27 -2.89
C THR A 41 1.45 -8.62 -1.94
N ILE A 42 0.16 -8.97 -2.04
CA ILE A 42 -0.87 -8.47 -1.12
C ILE A 42 -0.55 -8.90 0.32
N THR A 43 -0.20 -10.17 0.55
CA THR A 43 0.18 -10.65 1.89
C THR A 43 1.40 -9.89 2.43
N MET A 44 2.41 -9.64 1.59
CA MET A 44 3.55 -8.83 2.02
C MET A 44 3.20 -7.37 2.31
N LEU A 45 2.25 -6.78 1.59
CA LEU A 45 1.78 -5.42 1.86
C LEU A 45 1.01 -5.35 3.18
N ASP A 46 0.17 -6.34 3.49
CA ASP A 46 -0.54 -6.45 4.76
C ASP A 46 0.45 -6.56 5.94
N GLU A 47 1.44 -7.46 5.84
CA GLU A 47 2.50 -7.59 6.86
C GLU A 47 3.35 -6.32 7.02
N GLN A 48 3.56 -5.56 5.94
CA GLN A 48 4.25 -4.27 5.98
C GLN A 48 3.39 -3.19 6.63
N GLY A 49 2.07 -3.18 6.40
CA GLY A 49 1.13 -2.29 7.06
C GLY A 49 1.18 -2.45 8.58
N GLU A 50 1.12 -3.68 9.08
CA GLU A 50 1.25 -3.93 10.53
C GLU A 50 2.62 -3.50 11.10
N GLN A 51 3.69 -3.58 10.31
CA GLN A 51 5.00 -3.09 10.72
C GLN A 51 5.01 -1.57 10.84
N LEU A 52 4.40 -0.85 9.90
CA LEU A 52 4.27 0.60 9.96
C LEU A 52 3.41 1.04 11.15
N ASP A 53 2.34 0.32 11.47
CA ASP A 53 1.54 0.57 12.67
C ASP A 53 2.38 0.49 13.95
N ARG A 54 3.18 -0.58 14.09
CA ARG A 54 4.10 -0.72 15.24
C ARG A 54 5.15 0.39 15.29
N ILE A 55 5.63 0.86 14.15
CA ILE A 55 6.58 1.97 14.07
C ILE A 55 5.89 3.28 14.49
N GLU A 56 4.68 3.54 14.02
CA GLU A 56 3.91 4.73 14.37
C GLU A 56 3.62 4.77 15.89
N GLU A 57 3.20 3.64 16.48
CA GLU A 57 3.05 3.50 17.93
C GLU A 57 4.37 3.73 18.68
N GLY A 58 5.48 3.20 18.16
CA GLY A 58 6.81 3.43 18.71
C GLY A 58 7.20 4.91 18.72
N MET A 59 6.87 5.66 17.66
CA MET A 59 7.11 7.10 17.60
C MET A 59 6.28 7.86 18.64
N ASP A 60 5.02 7.45 18.86
CA ASP A 60 4.15 8.00 19.89
C ASP A 60 4.69 7.73 21.29
N GLN A 61 5.25 6.54 21.53
CA GLN A 61 5.88 6.18 22.80
C GLN A 61 7.13 7.02 23.05
N ILE A 62 8.02 7.16 22.07
CA ILE A 62 9.23 8.01 22.20
C ILE A 62 8.85 9.44 22.56
N ASN A 63 7.81 9.99 21.94
CA ASN A 63 7.37 11.34 22.26
C ASN A 63 6.90 11.46 23.72
N LYS A 64 6.16 10.47 24.24
CA LYS A 64 5.73 10.42 25.64
C LYS A 64 6.93 10.31 26.60
N ASP A 65 7.87 9.41 26.31
CA ASP A 65 9.07 9.21 27.13
C ASP A 65 9.93 10.48 27.18
N MET A 66 10.03 11.18 26.06
CA MET A 66 10.75 12.45 26.00
C MET A 66 10.07 13.58 26.80
N ARG A 67 8.72 13.58 26.92
CA ARG A 67 8.02 14.49 27.84
C ARG A 67 8.47 14.28 29.28
N GLU A 68 8.54 13.02 29.70
CA GLU A 68 8.95 12.65 31.04
C GLU A 68 10.43 12.97 31.29
N ALA A 69 11.31 12.63 30.34
CA ALA A 69 12.74 12.93 30.42
C ALA A 69 13.00 14.45 30.55
N GLU A 70 12.32 15.28 29.77
CA GLU A 70 12.45 16.75 29.85
C GLU A 70 11.96 17.31 31.18
N LYS A 71 10.89 16.74 31.76
CA LYS A 71 10.39 17.11 33.08
C LYS A 71 11.44 16.80 34.14
N ASN A 72 12.01 15.59 34.14
CA ASN A 72 13.06 15.18 35.06
C ASN A 72 14.30 16.07 34.93
N LEU A 73 14.75 16.37 33.70
CA LEU A 73 15.84 17.32 33.45
C LEU A 73 15.53 18.74 33.95
N THR A 74 14.26 19.16 33.92
CA THR A 74 13.85 20.46 34.47
C THR A 74 13.86 20.46 35.99
N GLU A 75 13.48 19.36 36.62
CA GLU A 75 13.54 19.19 38.07
C GLU A 75 14.97 19.20 38.59
N LEU A 76 15.90 18.54 37.88
CA LEU A 76 17.33 18.55 38.20
C LEU A 76 17.99 19.94 38.03
N ASN A 77 17.43 20.80 37.17
CA ASN A 77 17.94 22.17 36.96
C ASN A 77 17.46 23.19 38.02
N LYS A 78 16.68 22.78 39.03
CA LYS A 78 16.21 23.69 40.09
C LYS A 78 17.32 23.88 41.13
N CYS A 79 17.75 25.12 41.34
CA CYS A 79 18.70 25.48 42.41
C CYS A 79 17.91 25.70 43.72
N CYS A 80 18.34 25.08 44.81
CA CYS A 80 17.75 25.23 46.15
C CYS A 80 16.22 25.00 46.25
N GLY A 81 15.72 23.93 45.62
CA GLY A 81 14.40 23.33 45.90
C GLY A 81 13.15 24.09 45.46
N LEU A 82 13.21 25.41 45.20
CA LEU A 82 12.02 26.22 44.94
C LEU A 82 12.13 27.17 43.72
N CYS A 83 13.35 27.47 43.23
CA CYS A 83 13.55 28.46 42.15
C CYS A 83 14.34 27.86 40.97
N VAL A 84 13.82 27.96 39.74
CA VAL A 84 14.61 27.70 38.51
C VAL A 84 15.71 28.79 38.45
N CYS A 85 17.00 28.42 38.36
CA CYS A 85 18.10 29.40 38.25
C CYS A 85 17.77 30.34 37.08
N PRO A 86 17.63 31.66 37.30
CA PRO A 86 17.39 32.64 36.23
C PRO A 86 18.46 32.59 35.12
N CYS A 87 19.60 32.03 35.48
CA CYS A 87 20.85 31.79 34.76
C CYS A 87 20.72 30.79 33.59
N ASN A 88 19.70 29.91 33.58
CA ASN A 88 19.67 28.78 32.64
C ASN A 88 18.24 28.42 32.16
N ARG A 89 17.42 29.44 31.89
CA ARG A 89 16.02 29.28 31.47
C ARG A 89 15.93 28.88 29.98
N MET A 90 16.04 27.59 29.69
CA MET A 90 15.81 27.05 28.34
C MET A 90 14.31 27.01 28.02
N LYS A 91 13.94 27.26 26.76
CA LYS A 91 12.55 27.29 26.30
C LYS A 91 11.98 25.86 26.22
N ASN A 92 10.69 25.70 26.49
CA ASN A 92 9.99 24.43 26.38
C ASN A 92 9.88 24.01 24.91
N PHE A 93 10.39 22.83 24.55
CA PHE A 93 10.39 22.32 23.18
C PHE A 93 8.97 22.22 22.58
N GLU A 94 7.98 21.91 23.43
CA GLU A 94 6.56 21.80 23.02
C GLU A 94 5.95 23.12 22.53
N THR A 95 6.61 24.25 22.79
CA THR A 95 6.16 25.55 22.27
C THR A 95 6.60 25.80 20.82
N SER A 96 7.46 24.95 20.27
CA SER A 96 7.94 25.06 18.89
C SER A 96 6.81 24.82 17.89
N LYS A 97 6.87 25.53 16.75
CA LYS A 97 5.87 25.39 15.67
C LYS A 97 5.87 23.99 15.08
N ALA A 98 7.05 23.38 14.91
CA ALA A 98 7.20 22.01 14.43
C ALA A 98 6.47 21.02 15.35
N TYR A 99 6.74 21.10 16.66
CA TYR A 99 6.06 20.23 17.64
C TYR A 99 4.55 20.38 17.64
N LYS A 100 4.04 21.63 17.60
CA LYS A 100 2.58 21.85 17.56
C LYS A 100 1.92 21.38 16.28
N THR A 101 2.63 21.39 15.16
CA THR A 101 2.09 20.93 13.87
C THR A 101 1.97 19.40 13.88
N THR A 102 2.99 18.71 14.37
CA THR A 102 3.07 17.24 14.35
C THR A 102 2.35 16.58 15.53
N TRP A 103 2.36 17.20 16.72
CA TRP A 103 1.85 16.62 17.98
C TRP A 103 0.84 17.48 18.73
N GLY A 104 0.52 18.69 18.24
CA GLY A 104 -0.50 19.52 18.84
C GLY A 104 -1.88 18.96 18.54
N ASP A 105 -2.80 19.02 19.51
CA ASP A 105 -4.22 18.75 19.28
C ASP A 105 -4.70 19.63 18.13
N GLY A 106 -4.97 19.01 16.98
CA GLY A 106 -5.35 19.68 15.76
C GLY A 106 -6.67 20.42 15.91
N VAL A 107 -6.62 21.72 16.19
CA VAL A 107 -7.79 22.61 16.10
C VAL A 107 -7.80 23.40 14.79
N GLU A 108 -6.73 23.36 14.00
CA GLU A 108 -6.71 24.10 12.73
C GLU A 108 -6.15 23.20 11.63
N ASN A 109 -7.06 22.74 10.76
CA ASN A 109 -6.82 22.08 9.46
C ASN A 109 -6.75 20.55 9.45
N SER A 110 -7.87 19.87 9.75
CA SER A 110 -8.21 18.59 9.12
C SER A 110 -9.73 18.39 9.12
N ALA A 111 -10.38 19.06 8.16
CA ALA A 111 -11.68 18.64 7.64
C ALA A 111 -11.50 17.52 6.60
N ASP A 112 -10.56 16.60 6.82
CA ASP A 112 -10.34 15.45 5.93
C ASP A 112 -10.86 14.19 6.60
N HIS A 113 -12.18 14.08 6.48
CA HIS A 113 -12.98 12.87 6.47
C HIS A 113 -12.22 11.54 6.66
N VAL A 114 -12.14 11.03 7.90
CA VAL A 114 -11.95 9.58 8.11
C VAL A 114 -13.24 8.90 7.70
N VAL A 115 -13.34 8.49 6.43
CA VAL A 115 -14.41 7.61 5.95
C VAL A 115 -14.12 6.22 6.53
N SER A 116 -14.51 5.96 7.78
CA SER A 116 -14.64 4.60 8.28
C SER A 116 -15.96 4.00 7.76
N LYS A 117 -16.15 3.99 6.43
CA LYS A 117 -17.20 3.20 5.80
C LYS A 117 -16.55 1.94 5.26
N GLN A 118 -16.70 0.87 6.02
CA GLN A 118 -16.86 -0.44 5.44
C GLN A 118 -18.33 -0.57 5.02
N PRO A 119 -18.69 -0.60 3.73
CA PRO A 119 -19.82 -1.41 3.32
C PRO A 119 -19.35 -2.86 3.44
N GLY A 120 -19.93 -3.61 4.38
CA GLY A 120 -19.84 -5.05 4.37
C GLY A 120 -20.22 -5.53 2.97
N ARG A 121 -19.28 -6.20 2.31
CA ARG A 121 -19.46 -6.77 0.98
C ARG A 121 -20.53 -7.85 1.10
N VAL A 122 -21.77 -7.49 0.81
CA VAL A 122 -22.80 -8.46 0.47
C VAL A 122 -22.27 -9.14 -0.79
N LEU A 123 -21.88 -10.40 -0.66
CA LEU A 123 -21.66 -11.33 -1.76
C LEU A 123 -23.00 -11.49 -2.49
N ASP A 124 -23.34 -10.50 -3.30
CA ASP A 124 -24.38 -10.66 -4.30
C ASP A 124 -23.69 -11.24 -5.52
N TYR A 125 -23.78 -12.56 -5.65
CA TYR A 125 -23.50 -13.30 -6.87
C TYR A 125 -24.56 -12.94 -7.93
N GLN A 126 -24.70 -11.66 -8.26
CA GLN A 126 -25.35 -11.25 -9.50
C GLN A 126 -24.28 -11.08 -10.55
N GLN A 127 -24.02 -12.22 -11.18
CA GLN A 127 -23.51 -12.38 -12.53
C GLN A 127 -24.08 -11.28 -13.44
N GLN A 128 -23.38 -10.15 -13.54
CA GLN A 128 -23.60 -9.15 -14.58
C GLN A 128 -22.91 -9.67 -15.84
N THR A 129 -23.60 -10.58 -16.52
CA THR A 129 -23.51 -10.76 -17.96
C THR A 129 -24.00 -9.47 -18.61
N ALA A 130 -23.10 -8.48 -18.70
CA ALA A 130 -23.31 -7.33 -19.55
C ALA A 130 -23.43 -7.84 -20.99
N GLY A 131 -24.63 -7.70 -21.54
CA GLY A 131 -24.98 -8.11 -22.90
C GLY A 131 -24.03 -7.52 -23.93
N GLY A 132 -23.34 -8.41 -24.62
CA GLY A 132 -22.51 -8.13 -25.78
C GLY A 132 -22.14 -9.45 -26.44
N SER A 133 -23.09 -10.00 -27.22
CA SER A 133 -22.98 -11.22 -28.01
C SER A 133 -22.65 -12.52 -27.25
N THR A 134 -23.54 -13.50 -27.37
CA THR A 134 -23.30 -14.92 -27.10
C THR A 134 -22.32 -15.53 -28.12
N GLY A 135 -21.21 -14.86 -28.38
CA GLY A 135 -20.08 -15.36 -29.15
C GLY A 135 -18.93 -15.53 -28.17
N GLY A 136 -18.29 -16.70 -28.17
CA GLY A 136 -17.06 -16.91 -27.43
C GLY A 136 -16.01 -15.83 -27.73
N TYR A 137 -14.94 -15.81 -26.96
CA TYR A 137 -13.77 -14.95 -27.17
C TYR A 137 -13.15 -15.11 -28.57
N ILE A 138 -13.53 -16.17 -29.29
CA ILE A 138 -13.02 -16.53 -30.61
C ILE A 138 -14.18 -16.69 -31.60
N THR A 139 -13.97 -16.21 -32.81
CA THR A 139 -14.87 -16.50 -33.94
C THR A 139 -14.61 -17.92 -34.42
N ARG A 140 -15.62 -18.80 -34.29
CA ARG A 140 -15.53 -20.21 -34.69
C ARG A 140 -15.54 -20.35 -36.22
N ILE A 141 -14.57 -21.06 -36.77
CA ILE A 141 -14.44 -21.28 -38.22
C ILE A 141 -14.60 -22.76 -38.54
N THR A 142 -13.84 -23.62 -37.88
CA THR A 142 -13.92 -25.08 -38.06
C THR A 142 -14.90 -25.73 -37.10
N ASN A 143 -15.23 -25.05 -35.99
CA ASN A 143 -16.04 -25.55 -34.88
C ASN A 143 -15.56 -26.93 -34.40
N ASP A 144 -14.23 -27.05 -34.28
CA ASP A 144 -13.55 -28.24 -33.77
C ASP A 144 -13.18 -28.09 -32.29
N ALA A 145 -12.72 -29.19 -31.69
CA ALA A 145 -12.38 -29.22 -30.27
C ALA A 145 -11.22 -28.27 -29.89
N ARG A 146 -10.38 -27.84 -30.84
CA ARG A 146 -9.29 -26.90 -30.57
C ARG A 146 -9.83 -25.50 -30.36
N GLU A 147 -10.78 -25.08 -31.20
CA GLU A 147 -11.47 -23.79 -31.03
C GLU A 147 -12.25 -23.74 -29.71
N ASP A 148 -12.89 -24.85 -29.30
CA ASP A 148 -13.57 -24.97 -28.00
C ASP A 148 -12.58 -24.83 -26.82
N GLU A 149 -11.43 -25.53 -26.87
CA GLU A 149 -10.40 -25.41 -25.83
C GLU A 149 -9.80 -23.99 -25.77
N MET A 150 -9.58 -23.38 -26.93
CA MET A 150 -9.04 -22.03 -27.03
C MET A 150 -9.99 -21.01 -26.40
N ASP A 151 -11.31 -21.17 -26.62
CA ASP A 151 -12.35 -20.31 -26.05
C ASP A 151 -12.43 -20.48 -24.53
N GLU A 152 -12.33 -21.73 -24.04
CA GLU A 152 -12.27 -22.02 -22.61
C GLU A 152 -11.04 -21.42 -21.94
N ASN A 153 -9.86 -21.56 -22.56
CA ASN A 153 -8.62 -20.98 -22.05
C ASN A 153 -8.72 -19.45 -21.92
N LEU A 154 -9.27 -18.77 -22.94
CA LEU A 154 -9.46 -17.32 -22.91
C LEU A 154 -10.52 -16.89 -21.88
N ALA A 155 -11.57 -17.67 -21.68
CA ALA A 155 -12.55 -17.42 -20.63
C ALA A 155 -11.91 -17.50 -19.23
N GLN A 156 -11.08 -18.51 -18.98
CA GLN A 156 -10.34 -18.63 -17.73
C GLN A 156 -9.37 -17.46 -17.54
N VAL A 157 -8.61 -17.11 -18.57
CA VAL A 157 -7.74 -15.92 -18.55
C VAL A 157 -8.53 -14.66 -18.23
N GLY A 158 -9.71 -14.46 -18.84
CA GLY A 158 -10.58 -13.32 -18.57
C GLY A 158 -10.98 -13.22 -17.10
N ASN A 159 -11.32 -14.34 -16.46
CA ASN A 159 -11.63 -14.40 -15.03
C ASN A 159 -10.41 -14.04 -14.16
N ILE A 160 -9.24 -14.60 -14.47
CA ILE A 160 -7.99 -14.31 -13.74
C ILE A 160 -7.62 -12.83 -13.90
N LEU A 161 -7.73 -12.27 -15.10
CA LEU A 161 -7.49 -10.85 -15.37
C LEU A 161 -8.46 -9.96 -14.57
N GLY A 162 -9.72 -10.36 -14.42
CA GLY A 162 -10.67 -9.69 -13.54
C GLY A 162 -10.21 -9.69 -12.08
N ASN A 163 -9.70 -10.81 -11.58
CA ASN A 163 -9.14 -10.91 -10.22
C ASN A 163 -7.86 -10.08 -10.07
N LEU A 164 -6.94 -10.15 -11.03
CA LEU A 164 -5.71 -9.36 -11.08
C LEU A 164 -6.00 -7.86 -11.04
N LYS A 165 -7.05 -7.40 -11.76
CA LYS A 165 -7.49 -6.01 -11.71
C LYS A 165 -7.93 -5.61 -10.30
N ASN A 166 -8.75 -6.42 -9.63
CA ASN A 166 -9.19 -6.12 -8.27
C ASN A 166 -8.00 -6.09 -7.30
N MET A 167 -7.10 -7.08 -7.39
CA MET A 167 -5.86 -7.10 -6.60
C MET A 167 -5.00 -5.86 -6.84
N ALA A 168 -4.86 -5.41 -8.09
CA ALA A 168 -4.10 -4.19 -8.41
C ALA A 168 -4.73 -2.93 -7.81
N LEU A 169 -6.06 -2.83 -7.75
CA LEU A 169 -6.76 -1.72 -7.10
C LEU A 169 -6.55 -1.76 -5.57
N ASP A 170 -6.69 -2.94 -4.96
CA ASP A 170 -6.50 -3.12 -3.52
C ASP A 170 -5.05 -2.80 -3.11
N MET A 171 -4.06 -3.32 -3.86
CA MET A 171 -2.64 -2.99 -3.65
C MET A 171 -2.38 -1.49 -3.81
N GLY A 172 -2.96 -0.84 -4.80
CA GLY A 172 -2.80 0.60 -5.01
C GLY A 172 -3.31 1.42 -3.83
N ASN A 173 -4.52 1.11 -3.35
CA ASN A 173 -5.10 1.79 -2.19
C ASN A 173 -4.28 1.57 -0.91
N GLU A 174 -3.78 0.34 -0.71
CA GLU A 174 -2.95 0.00 0.45
C GLU A 174 -1.63 0.77 0.42
N ILE A 175 -0.94 0.80 -0.73
CA ILE A 175 0.29 1.59 -0.91
C ILE A 175 0.05 3.08 -0.65
N ASP A 176 -1.05 3.65 -1.16
CA ASP A 176 -1.38 5.06 -0.93
C ASP A 176 -1.64 5.36 0.55
N SER A 177 -2.27 4.42 1.27
CA SER A 177 -2.49 4.52 2.72
C SER A 177 -1.17 4.47 3.49
N GLN A 178 -0.33 3.47 3.18
CA GLN A 178 1.00 3.30 3.78
C GLN A 178 1.93 4.48 3.51
N ASN A 179 1.90 5.06 2.30
CA ASN A 179 2.67 6.26 1.98
C ASN A 179 2.31 7.44 2.88
N LYS A 180 1.00 7.70 3.07
CA LYS A 180 0.55 8.75 4.00
C LYS A 180 0.95 8.47 5.44
N GLN A 181 0.98 7.19 5.85
CA GLN A 181 1.44 6.80 7.17
C GLN A 181 2.93 7.05 7.34
N ILE A 182 3.75 6.71 6.35
CA ILE A 182 5.19 6.97 6.33
C ILE A 182 5.47 8.47 6.44
N ASP A 183 4.71 9.33 5.74
CA ASP A 183 4.86 10.78 5.85
C ASP A 183 4.63 11.27 7.29
N ARG A 184 3.56 10.79 7.96
CA ARG A 184 3.32 11.10 9.38
C ARG A 184 4.43 10.59 10.28
N ILE A 185 4.90 9.35 10.06
CA ILE A 185 6.00 8.76 10.82
C ILE A 185 7.27 9.61 10.66
N ASN A 186 7.58 10.07 9.45
CA ASN A 186 8.74 10.92 9.17
C ASN A 186 8.66 12.25 9.92
N GLU A 187 7.51 12.92 9.89
CA GLU A 187 7.31 14.16 10.67
C GLU A 187 7.47 13.94 12.18
N LYS A 188 6.87 12.86 12.71
CA LYS A 188 7.01 12.45 14.11
C LYS A 188 8.48 12.16 14.46
N ALA A 189 9.19 11.45 13.59
CA ALA A 189 10.58 11.06 13.77
C ALA A 189 11.52 12.27 13.80
N GLU A 190 11.42 13.20 12.84
CA GLU A 190 12.22 14.42 12.83
C GLU A 190 11.96 15.27 14.08
N THR A 191 10.69 15.42 14.47
CA THR A 191 10.34 16.15 15.69
C THR A 191 10.89 15.48 16.95
N ASN A 192 10.81 14.15 17.04
CA ASN A 192 11.37 13.40 18.17
C ASN A 192 12.90 13.51 18.22
N LYS A 193 13.56 13.47 17.06
CA LYS A 193 15.02 13.64 16.95
C LYS A 193 15.46 15.01 17.46
N ASP A 194 14.84 16.08 16.98
CA ASP A 194 15.11 17.46 17.44
C ASP A 194 14.90 17.58 18.96
N ARG A 195 13.86 16.93 19.50
CA ARG A 195 13.58 16.91 20.93
C ARG A 195 14.68 16.20 21.73
N ILE A 196 15.13 15.04 21.25
CA ILE A 196 16.21 14.26 21.87
C ILE A 196 17.51 15.07 21.88
N GLU A 197 17.86 15.72 20.77
CA GLU A 197 19.05 16.56 20.68
C GLU A 197 18.99 17.72 21.68
N HIS A 198 17.85 18.41 21.78
CA HIS A 198 17.66 19.51 22.73
C HIS A 198 17.75 19.03 24.19
N ALA A 199 17.13 17.90 24.52
CA ALA A 199 17.22 17.30 25.85
C ALA A 199 18.66 16.87 26.20
N ASN A 200 19.40 16.31 25.24
CA ASN A 200 20.79 15.92 25.42
C ASN A 200 21.70 17.13 25.69
N VAL A 201 21.54 18.23 24.93
CA VAL A 201 22.26 19.49 25.19
C VAL A 201 21.96 20.02 26.59
N LYS A 202 20.70 19.95 27.03
CA LYS A 202 20.30 20.37 28.38
C LYS A 202 20.94 19.48 29.45
N ALA A 203 20.93 18.17 29.27
CA ALA A 203 21.56 17.23 30.19
C ALA A 203 23.07 17.47 30.31
N LYS A 204 23.77 17.68 29.20
CA LYS A 204 25.20 18.00 29.19
C LYS A 204 25.53 19.27 29.97
N LYS A 205 24.73 20.34 29.80
CA LYS A 205 24.88 21.59 30.57
C LYS A 205 24.68 21.42 32.07
N LEU A 206 23.89 20.44 32.51
CA LEU A 206 23.72 20.16 33.95
C LEU A 206 24.94 19.49 34.57
N ILE A 207 25.75 18.79 33.77
CA ILE A 207 26.98 18.13 34.22
C ILE A 207 28.16 19.11 34.19
N GLU A 208 28.16 20.07 33.25
CA GLU A 208 29.22 21.08 33.12
C GLU A 208 29.11 22.24 34.12
N ASN A 209 27.99 22.36 34.85
CA ASN A 209 27.83 23.30 35.98
C ASN A 209 28.19 22.62 37.31
#